data_AF-A0A9D2RM19-F1
#
_entry.id   AF-A0A9D2RM19-F1
#
_cell.length_a   1.000
_cell.length_b   1.000
_cell.length_c   1.000
_cell.angle_alpha   90.00
_cell.angle_beta   90.00
_cell.angle_gamma   90.00
#
_symmetry.space_group_name_H-M   'P 1'
#
loop_
_entity.id
_entity.type
_entity.pdbx_description
1 polymer ?
#
loop_
_entity_poly.entity_id
_entity_poly.type
_entity_poly.pdbx_seq_one_letter_code
_entity_poly.pdbx_strand_id
1 'polypeptide(L)'
;MARSIMEPRGAYECYNCGDTRNLEEHHIFYGTKHRKKSEHYGLKVHLCPGCHRHKKTGVHGGNTALDKRLKEEAEQIFEKKYSRELFREEFGRYYAEEKNEEAKGQQENGFIWMEEETC
;
A
#
# COMPACT_ATOMS: atom_id res chain seq x y z
N MET A 1 18.86 4.74 -3.09
CA MET A 1 17.40 4.95 -3.11
C MET A 1 16.75 3.63 -2.74
N ALA A 2 15.85 3.62 -1.75
CA ALA A 2 15.21 2.38 -1.34
C ALA A 2 14.19 1.95 -2.40
N ARG A 3 13.98 0.64 -2.52
CA ARG A 3 12.93 0.10 -3.39
C ARG A 3 11.56 0.38 -2.76
N SER A 4 10.52 0.51 -3.58
CA SER A 4 9.16 0.61 -3.06
C SER A 4 8.83 -0.61 -2.21
N ILE A 5 8.14 -0.39 -1.09
CA ILE A 5 7.52 -1.46 -0.28
C ILE A 5 6.05 -1.66 -0.63
N MET A 6 5.48 -0.75 -1.43
CA MET A 6 4.08 -0.78 -1.84
C MET A 6 3.90 -1.57 -3.14
N GLU A 7 4.93 -1.63 -3.98
CA GLU A 7 4.88 -2.31 -5.27
C GLU A 7 5.54 -3.69 -5.21
N PRO A 8 5.01 -4.70 -5.91
CA PRO A 8 5.67 -6.00 -6.02
C PRO A 8 7.03 -5.86 -6.71
N ARG A 9 7.94 -6.79 -6.42
CA ARG A 9 9.28 -6.76 -7.00
C ARG A 9 9.22 -6.88 -8.52
N GLY A 10 9.75 -5.88 -9.21
CA GLY A 10 9.79 -5.84 -10.67
C GLY A 10 8.53 -5.26 -11.32
N ALA A 11 7.55 -4.82 -10.53
CA ALA A 11 6.41 -4.08 -11.06
C ALA A 11 6.87 -2.74 -11.64
N TYR A 12 6.39 -2.44 -12.84
CA TYR A 12 6.62 -1.18 -13.53
C TYR A 12 5.36 -0.79 -14.29
N GLU A 13 4.32 -0.47 -13.51
CA GLU A 13 3.01 -0.06 -13.98
C GLU A 13 2.43 1.00 -13.03
N CYS A 14 1.45 1.77 -13.50
CA CYS A 14 0.79 2.77 -12.69
C CYS A 14 0.03 2.07 -11.56
N TYR A 15 0.42 2.30 -10.32
CA TYR A 15 -0.19 1.70 -9.14
C TYR A 15 -1.70 1.97 -9.01
N ASN A 16 -2.22 3.01 -9.66
CA ASN A 16 -3.65 3.30 -9.67
C ASN A 16 -4.42 2.67 -10.84
N CYS A 17 -3.86 2.62 -12.05
CA CYS A 17 -4.62 2.27 -13.26
C CYS A 17 -3.97 1.23 -14.18
N GLY A 18 -2.78 0.72 -13.84
CA GLY A 18 -2.07 -0.31 -14.61
C GLY A 18 -1.44 0.16 -15.93
N ASP A 19 -1.51 1.45 -16.30
CA ASP A 19 -0.82 1.96 -17.50
C ASP A 19 0.70 1.82 -17.30
N THR A 20 1.44 1.42 -18.33
CA THR A 20 2.89 1.18 -18.27
C THR A 20 3.70 2.30 -18.93
N ARG A 21 3.04 3.33 -19.47
CA ARG A 21 3.68 4.40 -20.23
C ARG A 21 4.02 5.60 -19.37
N ASN A 22 5.22 6.14 -19.58
CA ASN A 22 5.71 7.40 -18.99
C ASN A 22 5.52 7.47 -17.46
N LEU A 23 5.86 6.39 -16.77
CA LEU A 23 5.72 6.31 -15.33
C LEU A 23 6.64 7.30 -14.62
N GLU A 24 6.07 7.98 -13.63
CA GLU A 24 6.74 8.96 -12.79
C GLU A 24 6.71 8.43 -11.35
N GLU A 25 7.84 8.52 -10.64
CA GLU A 25 7.88 8.16 -9.22
C GLU A 25 7.12 9.19 -8.38
N HIS A 26 6.19 8.70 -7.56
CA HIS A 26 5.39 9.49 -6.65
C HIS A 26 5.71 9.10 -5.20
N HIS A 27 6.25 10.03 -4.42
CA HIS A 27 6.41 9.87 -2.97
C HIS A 27 5.06 10.11 -2.27
N ILE A 28 4.53 9.08 -1.59
CA ILE A 28 3.21 9.15 -0.94
C ILE A 28 3.15 10.27 0.10
N PHE A 29 4.17 10.35 0.95
CA PHE A 29 4.34 11.46 1.88
C PHE A 29 5.33 12.47 1.28
N TYR A 30 4.77 13.57 0.80
CA TYR A 30 5.48 14.67 0.17
C TYR A 30 5.88 15.79 1.15
N GLY A 31 6.72 16.72 0.67
CA GLY A 31 7.31 17.81 1.46
C GLY A 31 8.76 17.52 1.86
N THR A 32 9.53 18.56 2.17
CA THR A 32 11.00 18.47 2.32
C THR A 32 11.45 17.42 3.36
N LYS A 33 10.77 17.36 4.50
CA LYS A 33 11.05 16.39 5.58
C LYS A 33 10.57 14.98 5.22
N HIS A 34 9.37 14.85 4.63
CA HIS A 34 8.72 13.57 4.41
C HIS A 34 9.24 12.86 3.16
N ARG A 35 9.65 13.60 2.12
CA ARG A 35 10.24 13.02 0.90
C ARG A 35 11.48 12.17 1.20
N LYS A 36 12.35 12.65 2.09
CA LYS A 36 13.54 11.88 2.52
C LYS A 36 13.16 10.60 3.25
N LYS A 37 12.13 10.64 4.09
CA LYS A 37 11.61 9.46 4.82
C LYS A 37 10.94 8.47 3.87
N SER A 38 10.09 8.96 2.97
CA SER A 38 9.48 8.16 1.92
C SER A 38 10.52 7.46 1.05
N GLU A 39 11.61 8.14 0.72
CA GLU A 39 12.73 7.56 -0.02
C GLU A 39 13.55 6.55 0.80
N HIS A 40 13.67 6.75 2.11
CA HIS A 40 14.38 5.84 3.02
C HIS A 40 13.60 4.54 3.24
N TYR A 41 12.30 4.65 3.53
CA TYR A 41 11.43 3.52 3.83
C TYR A 41 10.82 2.86 2.59
N GLY A 42 10.92 3.48 1.41
CA GLY A 42 10.33 2.95 0.18
C GLY A 42 8.82 3.23 0.05
N LEU A 43 8.32 4.32 0.65
CA LEU A 43 6.92 4.75 0.55
C LEU A 43 6.73 5.61 -0.71
N LYS A 44 6.89 4.97 -1.85
CA LYS A 44 6.74 5.56 -3.17
C LYS A 44 6.14 4.55 -4.14
N VAL A 45 5.47 5.04 -5.17
CA VAL A 45 4.85 4.22 -6.21
C VAL A 45 5.09 4.85 -7.58
N HIS A 46 4.96 4.06 -8.63
CA HIS A 46 4.92 4.56 -10.00
C HIS A 46 3.50 4.98 -10.35
N LEU A 47 3.34 6.18 -10.90
CA LEU A 47 2.07 6.67 -11.44
C LEU A 47 2.26 7.14 -12.88
N CYS A 48 1.27 6.88 -13.73
CA CYS A 48 1.24 7.48 -15.06
C CYS A 48 0.95 8.99 -14.93
N PRO A 49 1.25 9.82 -15.96
CA PRO A 49 1.05 11.28 -15.88
C PRO A 49 -0.41 11.67 -15.60
N GLY A 50 -1.36 10.84 -16.05
CA GLY A 50 -2.79 10.98 -15.79
C GLY A 50 -3.18 10.81 -14.32
N CYS A 51 -2.52 9.90 -13.60
CA CYS A 51 -2.73 9.66 -12.17
C CYS A 51 -1.76 10.47 -11.28
N HIS A 52 -0.67 10.99 -11.84
CA HIS A 52 0.31 11.76 -11.08
C HIS A 52 -0.04 13.27 -11.05
N ARG A 53 -0.09 13.93 -12.21
CA ARG A 53 -0.11 15.40 -12.33
C ARG A 53 -1.30 15.99 -13.06
N HIS A 54 -2.12 15.17 -13.71
CA HIS A 54 -3.27 15.69 -14.46
C HIS A 54 -4.29 16.39 -13.56
N LYS A 55 -4.77 17.57 -13.96
CA LYS A 55 -5.54 18.52 -13.13
C LYS A 55 -6.86 18.03 -12.54
N LYS A 56 -7.38 16.88 -12.97
CA LYS A 56 -8.66 16.34 -12.47
C LYS A 56 -8.53 14.96 -11.83
N THR A 57 -7.60 14.17 -12.32
CA THR A 57 -7.46 12.74 -12.00
C THR A 57 -6.18 12.45 -11.23
N GLY A 58 -5.19 13.35 -11.32
CA GLY A 58 -3.89 13.16 -10.71
C GLY A 58 -3.88 13.52 -9.23
N VAL A 59 -3.03 12.84 -8.47
CA VAL A 59 -2.80 13.11 -7.04
C VAL A 59 -2.37 14.57 -6.80
N HIS A 60 -1.48 15.10 -7.63
CA HIS A 60 -1.08 16.52 -7.59
C HIS A 60 -2.07 17.45 -8.30
N GLY A 61 -3.08 16.90 -8.97
CA GLY A 61 -4.15 17.64 -9.62
C GLY A 61 -5.37 17.89 -8.74
N GLY A 62 -5.35 17.52 -7.45
CA GLY A 62 -6.49 17.70 -6.56
C GLY A 62 -7.41 16.48 -6.44
N ASN A 63 -6.98 15.30 -6.93
CA ASN A 63 -7.65 14.05 -6.62
C ASN A 63 -7.35 13.61 -5.17
N THR A 64 -8.08 14.20 -4.23
CA THR A 64 -7.93 13.94 -2.79
C THR A 64 -8.30 12.52 -2.40
N ALA A 65 -9.23 11.89 -3.13
CA ALA A 65 -9.62 10.50 -2.90
C ALA A 65 -8.45 9.54 -3.18
N LEU A 66 -7.74 9.74 -4.30
CA LEU A 66 -6.56 8.95 -4.63
C LEU A 66 -5.41 9.19 -3.65
N ASP A 67 -5.11 10.46 -3.32
CA ASP A 67 -4.09 10.81 -2.33
C ASP A 67 -4.38 10.18 -0.95
N LYS A 68 -5.63 10.24 -0.49
CA LYS A 68 -6.05 9.61 0.77
C LYS A 68 -5.86 8.09 0.73
N ARG A 69 -6.34 7.44 -0.33
CA ARG A 69 -6.23 5.97 -0.51
C ARG A 69 -4.76 5.52 -0.46
N LEU A 70 -3.88 6.21 -1.19
CA LEU A 70 -2.46 5.86 -1.23
C LEU A 70 -1.79 6.04 0.15
N LYS A 71 -2.16 7.06 0.91
CA LYS A 71 -1.64 7.29 2.27
C LYS A 71 -2.10 6.22 3.26
N GLU A 72 -3.37 5.83 3.19
CA GLU A 72 -3.94 4.75 4.01
C GLU A 72 -3.28 3.40 3.71
N GLU A 73 -3.11 3.06 2.43
CA GLU A 73 -2.41 1.84 2.02
C GLU A 73 -0.94 1.86 2.43
N ALA A 74 -0.25 2.99 2.25
CA ALA A 74 1.15 3.16 2.62
C ALA A 74 1.37 2.96 4.13
N GLU A 75 0.47 3.49 4.96
CA GLU A 75 0.48 3.28 6.41
C GLU A 75 0.27 1.81 6.74
N GLN A 76 -0.78 1.16 6.22
CA GLN A 76 -1.05 -0.26 6.50
C GLN A 76 0.13 -1.16 6.13
N ILE A 77 0.77 -0.90 4.98
CA ILE A 77 1.95 -1.66 4.53
C ILE A 77 3.16 -1.37 5.43
N PHE A 78 3.35 -0.12 5.84
CA PHE A 78 4.41 0.25 6.77
C PHE A 78 4.24 -0.41 8.13
N GLU A 79 3.02 -0.38 8.69
CA GLU A 79 2.70 -0.98 9.99
C GLU A 79 2.95 -2.49 9.99
N LYS A 80 2.55 -3.19 8.92
CA LYS A 80 2.80 -4.64 8.75
C LYS A 80 4.29 -4.98 8.69
N LYS A 81 5.13 -4.08 8.17
CA LYS A 81 6.56 -4.32 7.97
C LYS A 81 7.42 -3.86 9.14
N TYR A 82 7.01 -2.78 9.80
CA TYR A 82 7.74 -2.12 10.87
C TYR A 82 6.88 -2.09 12.14
N SER A 83 6.26 -0.95 12.44
CA SER A 83 5.27 -0.82 13.51
C SER A 83 4.48 0.46 13.35
N ARG A 84 3.31 0.51 13.99
CA ARG A 84 2.45 1.69 14.06
C ARG A 84 3.06 2.85 14.85
N GLU A 85 3.76 2.52 15.94
CA GLU A 85 4.45 3.52 16.76
C GLU A 85 5.56 4.23 15.97
N LEU A 86 6.36 3.47 15.21
CA LEU A 86 7.39 4.03 14.34
C LEU A 86 6.78 4.90 13.24
N PHE A 87 5.65 4.49 12.67
CA PHE A 87 4.97 5.31 11.67
C PHE A 87 4.58 6.69 12.23
N ARG A 88 4.04 6.72 13.45
CA ARG A 88 3.70 7.97 14.14
C ARG A 88 4.94 8.80 14.47
N GLU A 89 6.02 8.18 14.92
CA GLU A 89 7.30 8.87 15.17
C GLU A 89 7.84 9.53 13.90
N GLU A 90 7.76 8.82 12.77
CA GLU A 90 8.33 9.27 11.52
C GLU A 90 7.45 10.30 10.79
N PHE A 91 6.14 10.08 10.72
CA PHE A 91 5.19 10.86 9.91
C PHE A 91 4.28 11.78 10.73
N GLY A 92 4.25 11.63 12.06
CA GLY A 92 3.60 12.54 13.00
C GLY A 92 2.09 12.40 13.15
N ARG A 93 1.43 11.60 12.29
CA ARG A 93 -0.02 11.35 12.35
C ARG A 93 -0.37 10.04 11.65
N TYR A 94 -1.51 9.48 12.02
CA TYR A 94 -2.17 8.38 11.31
C TYR A 94 -3.08 8.93 10.21
N TYR A 95 -3.24 8.13 9.16
CA TYR A 95 -4.08 8.37 7.99
C TYR A 95 -5.15 7.28 7.83
N ALA A 96 -4.88 6.05 8.30
CA ALA A 96 -5.83 4.96 8.41
C ALA A 96 -6.52 4.96 9.77
N GLU A 97 -7.81 4.59 9.79
CA GLU A 97 -8.51 4.29 11.04
C GLU A 97 -8.08 2.93 11.59
N GLU A 98 -8.14 2.77 12.92
CA GLU A 98 -7.88 1.47 13.55
C GLU A 98 -8.90 0.46 13.04
N LYS A 99 -8.48 -0.47 12.18
CA LYS A 99 -9.33 -1.61 11.83
C LYS A 99 -9.14 -2.64 12.94
N ASN A 100 -10.17 -2.81 13.78
CA ASN A 100 -10.25 -3.92 14.72
C ASN A 100 -10.37 -5.22 13.90
N GLU A 101 -9.25 -5.91 13.69
CA GLU A 101 -9.18 -7.18 12.96
C GLU A 101 -9.67 -8.32 13.85
N GLU A 102 -10.98 -8.53 13.91
CA GLU A 102 -11.56 -9.79 14.36
C GLU A 102 -11.94 -10.66 13.15
N ALA A 103 -11.50 -11.93 13.22
CA ALA A 103 -11.73 -13.09 12.36
C ALA A 103 -10.76 -13.31 11.17
N LYS A 104 -10.12 -14.46 10.98
CA LYS A 104 -10.08 -15.76 11.69
C LYS A 104 -8.83 -16.48 11.19
N GLY A 105 -7.95 -16.87 12.09
CA GLY A 105 -7.14 -18.07 11.87
C GLY A 105 -8.00 -19.29 12.19
N GLN A 106 -7.97 -20.32 11.34
CA GLN A 106 -7.72 -21.72 11.74
C GLN A 106 -7.78 -22.64 10.51
N GLN A 107 -6.67 -23.36 10.34
CA GLN A 107 -6.43 -24.48 9.45
C GLN A 107 -7.18 -25.72 9.96
N GLU A 108 -7.56 -26.67 9.10
CA GLU A 108 -6.95 -28.02 9.05
C GLU A 108 -7.63 -28.99 8.07
N ASN A 109 -6.79 -29.84 7.46
CA ASN A 109 -7.12 -30.98 6.60
C ASN A 109 -7.43 -32.22 7.45
N GLY A 110 -8.29 -33.12 6.95
CA GLY A 110 -8.47 -34.50 7.44
C GLY A 110 -9.94 -34.78 7.79
N PHE A 111 -10.58 -35.89 7.45
CA PHE A 111 -10.12 -37.21 7.05
C PHE A 111 -11.37 -37.94 6.51
N ILE A 112 -11.29 -38.55 5.32
CA ILE A 112 -12.35 -39.40 4.78
C ILE A 112 -12.30 -40.72 5.56
N TRP A 113 -13.35 -41.05 6.30
CA TRP A 113 -13.62 -42.44 6.70
C TRP A 113 -14.63 -43.00 5.71
N MET A 114 -14.12 -43.81 4.79
CA MET A 114 -14.90 -44.81 4.06
C MET A 114 -14.78 -46.08 4.89
N GLU A 115 -15.85 -46.51 5.53
CA GLU A 115 -15.98 -47.88 6.02
C GLU A 115 -17.29 -48.47 5.48
N GLU A 116 -17.09 -49.55 4.73
CA GLU A 116 -18.08 -50.50 4.28
C GLU A 116 -18.71 -51.24 5.47
N GLU A 117 -19.76 -52.02 5.14
CA GLU A 117 -20.41 -53.05 5.96
C GLU A 117 -21.59 -52.60 6.84
N THR A 118 -22.82 -52.72 6.28
CA THR A 118 -23.92 -53.55 6.83
C THR A 118 -25.21 -53.40 6.00
N CYS A 119 -25.53 -54.41 5.17
CA CYS A 119 -26.82 -55.13 5.07
C CYS A 119 -26.74 -56.19 3.97
#